data_AF-A0A1Q7JSN5-F1
#
_entry.id   AF-A0A1Q7JSN5-F1
#
_cell.length_a   1.000
_cell.length_b   1.000
_cell.length_c   1.000
_cell.angle_alpha   90.00
_cell.angle_beta   90.00
_cell.angle_gamma   90.00
#
_symmetry.space_group_name_H-M   'P 1'
#
loop_
_entity.id
_entity.type
_entity.pdbx_description
1 polymer ?
#
loop_
_entity_poly.entity_id
_entity_poly.type
_entity_poly.pdbx_seq_one_letter_code
_entity_poly.pdbx_strand_id
1 'polypeptide(L)'
;MPRWLAHLLIVLGWLVTPLLAWGASYAGLWVGALVGTRFAQPLTMLAVAGLGAALFGFSALALWVRFMRRVPHLLSHHMAPRPSQEQAAVAAAD
;
A
#
# COMPACT_ATOMS: atom_id res chain seq x y z
N MET A 1 -15.88 8.65 -11.87
CA MET A 1 -15.81 8.96 -10.43
C MET A 1 -15.44 10.43 -10.24
N PRO A 2 -15.92 11.11 -9.19
CA PRO A 2 -15.51 12.48 -8.91
C PRO A 2 -13.99 12.56 -8.65
N ARG A 3 -13.32 13.59 -9.16
CA ARG A 3 -11.86 13.78 -8.98
C ARG A 3 -11.47 13.81 -7.50
N TRP A 4 -12.31 14.39 -6.62
CA TRP A 4 -12.06 14.47 -5.19
C TRP A 4 -12.03 13.09 -4.50
N LEU A 5 -12.86 12.14 -4.95
CA LEU A 5 -12.91 10.78 -4.41
C LEU A 5 -11.62 10.01 -4.72
N ALA A 6 -11.06 10.20 -5.92
CA ALA A 6 -9.77 9.63 -6.30
C ALA A 6 -8.63 10.17 -5.41
N HIS A 7 -8.64 11.47 -5.10
CA HIS A 7 -7.65 12.07 -4.21
C HIS A 7 -7.78 11.53 -2.78
N LEU A 8 -9.01 11.39 -2.26
CA LEU A 8 -9.24 10.82 -0.93
C LEU A 8 -8.74 9.38 -0.82
N LEU A 9 -9.01 8.54 -1.83
CA LEU A 9 -8.53 7.16 -1.86
C LEU A 9 -7.00 7.09 -1.84
N ILE A 10 -6.33 7.98 -2.56
CA ILE A 10 -4.87 8.07 -2.57
C ILE A 10 -4.36 8.51 -1.19
N VAL A 11 -4.91 9.58 -0.63
CA VAL A 11 -4.49 10.09 0.69
C VAL A 11 -4.71 9.04 1.77
N LEU A 12 -5.88 8.41 1.80
CA LEU A 12 -6.20 7.36 2.75
C LEU A 12 -5.30 6.14 2.58
N GLY A 13 -5.03 5.72 1.34
CA GLY A 13 -4.12 4.62 1.06
C GLY A 13 -2.69 4.89 1.54
N TRP A 14 -2.22 6.14 1.43
CA TRP A 14 -0.92 6.53 2.00
C TRP A 14 -0.95 6.56 3.52
N LEU A 15 -2.05 7.01 4.14
CA LEU A 15 -2.23 7.03 5.60
C LEU A 15 -2.29 5.62 6.20
N VAL A 16 -2.78 4.63 5.45
CA VAL A 16 -2.82 3.22 5.86
C VAL A 16 -1.44 2.56 5.81
N THR A 17 -0.49 3.10 5.02
CA THR A 17 0.88 2.57 4.88
C THR A 17 1.58 2.25 6.21
N PRO A 18 1.66 3.18 7.19
CA PRO A 18 2.29 2.88 8.48
C PRO A 18 1.58 1.75 9.24
N LEU A 19 0.25 1.67 9.21
CA LEU A 19 -0.51 0.60 9.87
C LEU A 19 -0.19 -0.75 9.22
N LEU A 20 -0.13 -0.78 7.90
CA LEU A 20 0.13 -1.98 7.13
C LEU A 20 1.56 -2.49 7.35
N ALA A 21 2.54 -1.58 7.36
CA ALA A 21 3.93 -1.89 7.68
C ALA A 21 4.08 -2.38 9.12
N TRP A 22 3.39 -1.76 10.07
CA TRP A 22 3.40 -2.17 11.49
C TRP A 22 2.79 -3.56 11.68
N GLY A 23 1.59 -3.81 11.12
CA GLY A 23 0.93 -5.11 11.20
C GLY A 23 1.74 -6.23 10.57
N ALA A 24 2.34 -5.97 9.40
CA ALA A 24 3.22 -6.94 8.74
C ALA A 24 4.49 -7.22 9.56
N SER A 25 5.13 -6.17 10.09
CA SER A 25 6.30 -6.33 10.97
C SER A 25 5.97 -7.12 12.22
N TYR A 26 4.80 -6.89 12.82
CA TYR A 26 4.34 -7.61 14.00
C TYR A 26 4.08 -9.10 13.70
N ALA A 27 3.43 -9.39 12.57
CA ALA A 27 3.25 -10.77 12.11
C ALA A 27 4.59 -11.46 11.86
N GLY A 28 5.52 -10.79 11.18
CA GLY A 28 6.88 -11.28 10.94
C GLY A 28 7.67 -11.51 12.22
N LEU A 29 7.51 -10.65 13.22
CA LEU A 29 8.10 -10.82 14.55
C LEU A 29 7.58 -12.09 15.22
N TRP A 30 6.27 -12.34 15.21
CA TRP A 30 5.69 -13.55 15.78
C TRP A 30 6.18 -14.82 15.09
N VAL A 31 6.22 -14.83 13.76
CA VAL A 31 6.76 -15.95 12.98
C VAL A 31 8.24 -16.16 13.32
N GLY A 32 9.03 -15.10 13.31
CA GLY A 32 10.46 -15.16 13.64
C GLY A 32 10.71 -15.59 15.09
N ALA A 33 9.89 -15.16 16.04
CA ALA A 33 9.97 -15.59 17.44
C ALA A 33 9.62 -17.07 17.60
N LEU A 34 8.59 -17.57 16.89
CA LEU A 34 8.23 -18.98 16.89
C LEU A 34 9.38 -19.84 16.36
N VAL A 35 10.02 -19.43 15.26
CA VAL A 35 11.24 -20.08 14.74
C VAL A 35 12.39 -19.93 15.74
N GLY A 36 12.49 -18.77 16.38
CA GLY A 36 13.46 -18.43 17.42
C GLY A 36 13.47 -19.41 18.59
N THR A 37 12.33 -20.00 18.96
CA THR A 37 12.24 -21.00 20.03
C THR A 37 13.11 -22.24 19.83
N ARG A 38 13.61 -22.47 18.61
CA ARG A 38 14.52 -23.57 18.28
C ARG A 38 15.98 -23.30 18.66
N PHE A 39 16.32 -22.07 19.04
CA PHE A 39 17.68 -21.69 19.38
C PHE A 39 17.85 -21.51 20.89
N ALA A 40 18.98 -21.98 21.43
CA ALA A 40 19.30 -21.83 22.85
C ALA A 40 19.96 -20.48 23.18
N GLN A 41 20.55 -19.81 22.19
CA GLN A 41 21.29 -18.57 22.39
C GLN A 41 20.36 -17.35 22.25
N PRO A 42 20.16 -16.51 23.29
CA PRO A 42 19.19 -15.42 23.29
C PRO A 42 19.38 -14.41 22.14
N LEU A 43 20.63 -14.09 21.81
CA LEU A 43 20.97 -13.17 20.72
C LEU A 43 20.51 -13.72 19.36
N THR A 44 20.62 -15.02 19.13
CA THR A 44 20.15 -15.64 17.89
C THR A 44 18.62 -15.63 17.80
N MET A 45 17.92 -15.85 18.92
CA MET A 45 16.46 -15.74 18.97
C MET A 45 16.00 -14.33 18.60
N LEU A 46 16.64 -13.30 19.18
CA LEU A 46 16.34 -11.91 18.90
C LEU A 46 16.63 -11.55 17.44
N ALA A 47 17.77 -12.01 16.91
CA ALA A 47 18.13 -11.79 15.51
C ALA A 47 17.11 -12.39 14.55
N VAL A 48 16.65 -13.63 14.79
CA VAL A 48 15.65 -14.30 13.93
C VAL A 48 14.29 -13.61 14.00
N ALA A 49 13.84 -13.22 15.20
CA ALA A 49 12.60 -12.45 15.36
C ALA A 49 12.67 -11.08 14.66
N GLY A 50 13.78 -10.36 14.82
CA GLY A 50 14.03 -9.10 14.14
C GLY A 50 14.09 -9.25 12.63
N LEU A 51 14.72 -10.32 12.12
CA LEU A 51 14.76 -10.61 10.69
C LEU A 51 13.35 -10.88 10.14
N GLY A 52 12.55 -11.67 10.86
CA GLY A 52 11.16 -11.92 10.49
C GLY A 52 10.37 -10.62 10.41
N ALA A 53 10.46 -9.76 11.43
CA ALA A 53 9.80 -8.46 11.44
C ALA A 53 10.23 -7.58 10.26
N ALA A 54 11.54 -7.47 10.02
CA ALA A 54 12.08 -6.69 8.92
C ALA A 54 11.59 -7.23 7.55
N LEU A 55 11.73 -8.53 7.30
CA LEU A 55 11.37 -9.12 6.02
C LEU A 55 9.89 -8.92 5.70
N PHE A 56 9.00 -9.16 6.67
CA PHE A 56 7.56 -8.96 6.46
C PHE A 56 7.20 -7.48 6.34
N GLY A 57 7.74 -6.61 7.19
CA GLY A 57 7.50 -5.17 7.13
C GLY A 57 7.95 -4.56 5.79
N PHE A 58 9.19 -4.84 5.38
CA PHE A 58 9.73 -4.33 4.11
C PHE A 58 9.04 -4.93 2.89
N SER A 59 8.71 -6.22 2.89
CA SER A 59 7.99 -6.84 1.76
C SER A 59 6.58 -6.29 1.61
N ALA A 60 5.83 -6.13 2.71
CA ALA A 60 4.52 -5.51 2.70
C ALA A 60 4.58 -4.07 2.22
N LEU A 61 5.56 -3.28 2.69
CA LEU A 61 5.77 -1.91 2.26
C LEU A 61 6.11 -1.83 0.76
N ALA A 62 7.01 -2.68 0.28
CA ALA A 62 7.39 -2.74 -1.13
C ALA A 62 6.19 -3.07 -2.03
N LEU A 63 5.37 -4.06 -1.62
CA LEU A 63 4.17 -4.45 -2.34
C LEU A 63 3.11 -3.34 -2.31
N TRP A 64 2.92 -2.70 -1.15
CA TRP A 64 1.96 -1.60 -0.98
C TRP A 64 2.33 -0.38 -1.79
N VAL A 65 3.60 0.05 -1.76
CA VAL A 65 4.10 1.16 -2.60
C VAL A 65 3.92 0.83 -4.07
N ARG A 66 4.22 -0.40 -4.49
CA ARG A 66 4.02 -0.83 -5.88
C ARG A 66 2.55 -0.80 -6.27
N PHE A 67 1.65 -1.17 -5.37
CA PHE A 67 0.21 -1.09 -5.56
C PHE A 67 -0.27 0.36 -5.66
N MET A 68 0.06 1.21 -4.68
CA MET A 68 -0.30 2.64 -4.65
C MET A 68 0.20 3.42 -5.87
N ARG A 69 1.33 3.03 -6.46
CA ARG A 69 1.83 3.61 -7.72
C ARG A 69 0.99 3.23 -8.95
N ARG A 70 0.28 2.09 -8.93
CA ARG A 70 -0.59 1.62 -10.03
C ARG A 70 -2.03 2.15 -9.93
N VAL A 71 -2.53 2.41 -8.74
CA VAL A 71 -3.87 2.98 -8.48
C VAL A 71 -4.21 4.21 -9.35
N PRO A 72 -3.36 5.26 -9.45
CA PRO A 72 -3.70 6.43 -10.25
C PRO A 72 -3.82 6.14 -11.76
N HIS A 73 -3.10 5.15 -12.27
CA HIS A 73 -3.17 4.75 -13.70
C HIS A 73 -4.46 3.99 -14.03
N LEU A 74 -5.02 3.26 -13.05
CA LEU A 74 -6.31 2.59 -13.18
C LEU A 74 -7.46 3.62 -13.09
N LEU A 75 -7.32 4.61 -12.21
CA LEU A 75 -8.30 5.68 -12.05
C LEU A 75 -8.33 6.64 -13.25
N SER A 76 -7.20 6.88 -13.91
CA SER A 76 -7.15 7.75 -15.11
C SER A 76 -7.85 7.12 -16.33
N HIS A 77 -7.82 5.80 -16.50
CA HIS A 77 -8.56 5.11 -17.55
C HIS A 77 -10.08 5.27 -17.42
N HIS A 78 -10.59 5.34 -16.18
CA HIS A 78 -12.00 5.64 -15.91
C HIS A 78 -12.35 7.12 -16.00
N MET A 79 -11.37 8.00 -16.20
CA MET A 79 -11.54 9.45 -16.40
C MET A 79 -11.39 9.86 -17.88
N ALA A 80 -11.29 8.92 -18.83
CA ALA A 80 -11.34 9.24 -20.25
C ALA A 80 -12.60 10.09 -20.54
N PRO A 81 -12.47 11.23 -21.24
CA PRO A 81 -13.56 12.18 -21.42
C PRO A 81 -14.77 11.47 -22.02
N ARG A 82 -15.94 11.62 -21.39
CA ARG A 82 -17.18 11.21 -22.04
C ARG A 82 -17.44 12.20 -23.18
N PRO A 83 -17.67 11.74 -24.42
CA PRO A 83 -17.84 12.61 -25.60
C PRO A 83 -18.97 13.65 -25.44
N SER A 84 -19.92 13.39 -24.53
CA SER A 84 -21.00 14.32 -24.19
C SER A 84 -20.52 15.63 -23.55
N GLN A 85 -19.37 15.64 -22.86
CA GLN A 85 -18.86 16.85 -22.20
C GLN A 85 -18.09 17.76 -23.18
N GLU A 86 -17.46 17.17 -24.21
CA GLU A 86 -16.88 17.93 -25.33
C GLU A 86 -17.98 18.57 -26.18
N GLN A 87 -19.06 17.84 -26.48
CA GLN A 87 -20.20 18.39 -27.23
C GLN A 87 -20.90 19.53 -26.48
N ALA A 88 -21.05 19.42 -25.16
CA ALA A 88 -21.61 20.50 -24.34
C ALA A 88 -20.68 21.72 -24.23
N ALA A 89 -19.36 21.52 -24.24
CA ALA A 89 -18.38 22.61 -24.22
C ALA A 89 -18.30 23.35 -25.56
N VAL A 90 -18.42 22.62 -26.69
CA VAL A 90 -18.48 23.20 -28.03
C VAL A 90 -19.80 23.96 -28.23
N ALA A 91 -20.93 23.37 -27.84
CA ALA A 91 -22.25 24.01 -27.95
C ALA A 91 -22.45 25.22 -27.00
N ALA A 92 -21.59 25.40 -25.99
CA ALA A 92 -21.58 26.59 -25.13
C ALA A 92 -20.53 27.64 -25.56
N ALA A 93 -19.67 27.28 -26.52
CA ALA A 93 -18.70 28.18 -27.13
C ALA A 93 -19.19 28.77 -28.47
N ASP A 94 -20.21 28.15 -29.08
CA ASP A 94 -21.06 28.71 -30.14
C ASP A 94 -22.18 29.60 -29.56
#